data_AF-A0A7C8Q033-F1
#
_entry.id   AF-A0A7C8Q033-F1
#
_cell.length_a   1.000
_cell.length_b   1.000
_cell.length_c   1.000
_cell.angle_alpha   90.00
_cell.angle_beta   90.00
_cell.angle_gamma   90.00
#
_symmetry.space_group_name_H-M   'P 1'
#
loop_
_entity.id
_entity.type
_entity.pdbx_description
1 polymer ?
#
loop_
_entity_poly.entity_id
_entity_poly.type
_entity_poly.pdbx_seq_one_letter_code
_entity_poly.pdbx_strand_id
1 'polypeptide(L)'
;MVTKVLFGLALAAAVNAQAQPYAQCGGSGFTGSTTCISGWTCVYSNEWYSQCLQSTGTTAATTKTTTKSTTTSTKTTAVTTTKTTTTKASTTLATSTTKTSSQPAASGSCIAQCTVGYCTQNGGTTGGIGGTVTTVSTLDALVSALNNDNPKIVYISGTISGNQQVDVGSNTHVIGKSGSQLIGVGLRAWRRKNIVFSNLKISKCLAPIDNIIIQETTNVLVDHCDLSSDQDHDKDYYDGALDMSHATDFVTVSNTFIHDHYKCSLIGHSDNNAAEDTGHLRVTYLRNRWSNCNSRQPSVRFGTVHVVNNYFENSSLGYTSRMGAQMLVEYSKWVNVASIDYEESKTTGYVVTRGNDYGTGKTPILPVGTLNSVPYSYTTLAVGDVDSYTSANAGQKLSC
;
A
#
# COMPACT_ATOMS: atom_id res chain seq x y z
N MET A 1 -6.31 82.00 -11.86
CA MET A 1 -5.91 80.93 -10.93
C MET A 1 -6.45 79.60 -11.45
N VAL A 2 -5.61 78.71 -12.00
CA VAL A 2 -5.81 77.24 -11.94
C VAL A 2 -4.41 76.63 -11.99
N THR A 3 -3.99 75.96 -10.91
CA THR A 3 -2.66 75.36 -10.79
C THR A 3 -2.71 73.92 -11.31
N LYS A 4 -1.93 73.60 -12.35
CA LYS A 4 -1.80 72.20 -12.81
C LYS A 4 -0.83 71.44 -11.90
N VAL A 5 -1.35 70.46 -11.18
CA VAL A 5 -0.56 69.53 -10.35
C VAL A 5 -0.07 68.38 -11.24
N LEU A 6 1.25 68.18 -11.32
CA LEU A 6 1.82 66.94 -11.86
C LEU A 6 1.76 65.85 -10.78
N PHE A 7 1.10 64.73 -11.07
CA PHE A 7 1.26 63.51 -10.28
C PHE A 7 2.48 62.73 -10.77
N GLY A 8 3.51 62.65 -9.92
CA GLY A 8 4.66 61.78 -10.17
C GLY A 8 4.32 60.33 -9.87
N LEU A 9 4.56 59.42 -10.82
CA LEU A 9 4.37 57.99 -10.62
C LEU A 9 5.59 57.41 -9.89
N ALA A 10 5.45 57.14 -8.59
CA ALA A 10 6.51 56.50 -7.81
C ALA A 10 6.55 54.99 -8.12
N LEU A 11 7.66 54.54 -8.73
CA LEU A 11 7.88 53.12 -8.99
C LEU A 11 8.36 52.44 -7.69
N ALA A 12 7.44 51.83 -6.94
CA ALA A 12 7.79 51.08 -5.74
C ALA A 12 8.51 49.79 -6.13
N ALA A 13 9.81 49.70 -5.80
CA ALA A 13 10.54 48.44 -5.91
C ALA A 13 10.01 47.46 -4.86
N ALA A 14 9.36 46.38 -5.31
CA ALA A 14 8.90 45.31 -4.42
C ALA A 14 10.09 44.53 -3.86
N VAL A 15 10.52 44.89 -2.66
CA VAL A 15 11.50 44.10 -1.90
C VAL A 15 10.78 42.88 -1.34
N ASN A 16 10.84 41.77 -2.06
CA ASN A 16 10.32 40.48 -1.57
C ASN A 16 11.17 40.01 -0.38
N ALA A 17 10.71 40.33 0.83
CA ALA A 17 11.32 39.88 2.08
C ALA A 17 11.41 38.35 2.12
N GLN A 18 12.47 37.80 2.70
CA GLN A 18 12.67 36.35 2.78
C GLN A 18 11.55 35.65 3.56
N ALA A 19 11.14 34.47 3.07
CA ALA A 19 10.12 33.65 3.70
C ALA A 19 10.60 33.19 5.09
N GLN A 20 9.73 33.41 6.08
CA GLN A 20 9.98 33.11 7.50
C GLN A 20 9.98 31.60 7.78
N PRO A 21 10.43 31.15 8.97
CA PRO A 21 10.29 29.77 9.42
C PRO A 21 8.89 29.21 9.14
N TYR A 22 8.81 28.02 8.54
CA TYR A 22 7.56 27.34 8.17
C TYR A 22 6.61 28.10 7.22
N ALA A 23 7.03 29.24 6.65
CA ALA A 23 6.23 29.93 5.64
C ALA A 23 6.27 29.19 4.29
N GLN A 24 5.24 29.44 3.47
CA GLN A 24 5.24 28.98 2.08
C GLN A 24 6.34 29.73 1.30
N CYS A 25 7.06 28.99 0.45
CA CYS A 25 8.16 29.46 -0.37
C CYS A 25 8.11 28.95 -1.82
N GLY A 26 6.99 28.34 -2.21
CA GLY A 26 6.80 27.81 -3.56
C GLY A 26 5.43 27.16 -3.73
N GLY A 27 5.12 26.80 -4.97
CA GLY A 27 3.84 26.26 -5.37
C GLY A 27 3.32 26.92 -6.65
N SER A 28 2.56 26.17 -7.45
CA SER A 28 1.84 26.68 -8.61
C SER A 28 0.87 27.78 -8.17
N GLY A 29 0.93 28.93 -8.83
CA GLY A 29 0.17 30.14 -8.45
C GLY A 29 0.71 30.92 -7.24
N PHE A 30 1.77 30.47 -6.55
CA PHE A 30 2.34 31.21 -5.42
C PHE A 30 3.15 32.44 -5.90
N THR A 31 2.75 33.62 -5.46
CA THR A 31 3.37 34.92 -5.81
C THR A 31 4.23 35.52 -4.69
N GLY A 32 4.37 34.82 -3.56
CA GLY A 32 5.17 35.25 -2.42
C GLY A 32 6.67 35.00 -2.58
N SER A 33 7.40 35.11 -1.47
CA SER A 33 8.86 34.99 -1.47
C SER A 33 9.31 33.55 -1.64
N THR A 34 10.11 33.28 -2.68
CA THR A 34 10.61 31.93 -3.00
C THR A 34 11.91 31.54 -2.28
N THR A 35 12.46 32.45 -1.47
CA THR A 35 13.73 32.27 -0.75
C THR A 35 13.50 32.39 0.75
N CYS A 36 13.83 31.33 1.49
CA CYS A 36 13.75 31.31 2.95
C CYS A 36 14.82 32.19 3.61
N ILE A 37 14.62 32.54 4.89
CA ILE A 37 15.65 33.17 5.71
C ILE A 37 16.88 32.25 5.89
N SER A 38 18.02 32.83 6.30
CA SER A 38 19.26 32.08 6.53
C SER A 38 19.06 30.92 7.53
N GLY A 39 19.64 29.75 7.23
CA GLY A 39 19.47 28.51 7.99
C GLY A 39 18.23 27.68 7.62
N TRP A 40 17.35 28.19 6.75
CA TRP A 40 16.14 27.52 6.29
C TRP A 40 16.22 27.23 4.78
N THR A 41 15.69 26.09 4.36
CA THR A 41 15.66 25.65 2.95
C THR A 41 14.21 25.55 2.49
N CYS A 42 13.92 25.99 1.27
CA CYS A 42 12.61 25.78 0.68
C CYS A 42 12.46 24.32 0.24
N VAL A 43 11.69 23.54 1.00
CA VAL A 43 11.44 22.13 0.74
C VAL A 43 10.13 21.99 -0.02
N TYR A 44 10.19 21.35 -1.19
CA TYR A 44 9.02 21.01 -1.98
C TYR A 44 8.13 20.02 -1.23
N SER A 45 6.83 20.31 -1.11
CA SER A 45 5.84 19.42 -0.50
C SER A 45 4.92 18.83 -1.57
N ASN A 46 4.34 19.68 -2.43
CA ASN A 46 3.54 19.29 -3.59
C ASN A 46 3.52 20.40 -4.65
N GLU A 47 2.86 20.16 -5.79
CA GLU A 47 2.81 21.11 -6.91
C GLU A 47 2.36 22.52 -6.49
N TRP A 48 1.45 22.63 -5.51
CA TRP A 48 0.82 23.87 -5.06
C TRP A 48 1.47 24.45 -3.80
N TYR A 49 2.45 23.75 -3.21
CA TYR A 49 3.04 24.14 -1.92
C TYR A 49 4.49 23.66 -1.72
N SER A 50 5.36 24.59 -1.33
CA SER A 50 6.70 24.32 -0.77
C SER A 50 6.87 25.14 0.51
N GLN A 51 7.59 24.63 1.50
CA GLN A 51 7.69 25.22 2.83
C GLN A 51 9.15 25.44 3.27
N CYS A 52 9.42 26.53 3.98
CA CYS A 52 10.70 26.73 4.63
C CYS A 52 10.87 25.78 5.82
N LEU A 53 11.83 24.85 5.73
CA LEU A 53 12.20 23.93 6.82
C LEU A 53 13.68 24.08 7.20
N GLN A 54 14.02 23.75 8.44
CA GLN A 54 15.40 23.80 8.94
C GLN A 54 16.25 22.69 8.31
N SER A 55 17.42 23.06 7.78
CA SER A 55 18.36 22.10 7.18
C SER A 55 19.45 21.73 8.18
N THR A 56 19.46 20.47 8.63
CA THR A 56 20.53 19.91 9.46
C THR A 56 21.74 19.49 8.61
N GLY A 57 22.43 20.48 8.06
CA GLY A 57 23.87 20.39 7.79
C GLY A 57 24.33 19.87 6.41
N THR A 58 25.14 20.73 5.78
CA THR A 58 26.19 20.45 4.78
C THR A 58 25.81 20.55 3.29
N THR A 59 26.52 21.47 2.64
CA THR A 59 26.36 21.98 1.28
C THR A 59 26.81 21.01 0.18
N ALA A 60 25.97 20.81 -0.85
CA ALA A 60 26.43 20.56 -2.22
C ALA A 60 25.34 21.00 -3.21
N ALA A 61 25.62 21.99 -4.05
CA ALA A 61 24.73 22.41 -5.13
C ALA A 61 25.02 21.60 -6.40
N THR A 62 23.98 21.15 -7.12
CA THR A 62 24.15 20.53 -8.44
C THR A 62 23.09 21.01 -9.42
N THR A 63 23.57 21.48 -10.58
CA THR A 63 22.81 22.15 -11.63
C THR A 63 21.87 21.19 -12.38
N LYS A 64 20.65 21.65 -12.73
CA LYS A 64 19.79 20.93 -13.68
C LYS A 64 20.33 21.09 -15.10
N THR A 65 20.56 19.97 -15.79
CA THR A 65 20.80 19.93 -17.24
C THR A 65 19.73 19.08 -17.89
N THR A 66 19.04 19.64 -18.88
CA THR A 66 18.05 18.96 -19.72
C THR A 66 18.74 18.15 -20.82
N THR A 67 18.36 16.89 -20.99
CA THR A 67 18.74 16.09 -22.16
C THR A 67 17.54 15.38 -22.78
N LYS A 68 17.54 15.40 -24.11
CA LYS A 68 16.47 14.92 -24.99
C LYS A 68 16.65 13.42 -25.27
N SER A 69 15.55 12.68 -25.28
CA SER A 69 15.58 11.22 -25.51
C SER A 69 15.86 10.88 -26.98
N THR A 70 16.71 9.87 -27.21
CA THR A 70 17.01 9.32 -28.54
C THR A 70 16.96 7.79 -28.49
N THR A 71 16.17 7.18 -29.35
CA THR A 71 15.95 5.73 -29.45
C THR A 71 17.01 5.04 -30.31
N THR A 72 17.62 3.96 -29.81
CA THR A 72 18.39 3.01 -30.66
C THR A 72 18.23 1.56 -30.21
N SER A 73 18.03 0.70 -31.21
CA SER A 73 17.91 -0.76 -31.20
C SER A 73 18.96 -1.52 -30.36
N THR A 74 18.50 -2.57 -29.65
CA THR A 74 19.33 -3.64 -29.08
C THR A 74 19.53 -4.80 -30.07
N LYS A 75 20.72 -5.42 -30.05
CA LYS A 75 21.04 -6.66 -30.76
C LYS A 75 21.71 -7.67 -29.83
N THR A 76 21.41 -8.94 -30.04
CA THR A 76 21.75 -10.10 -29.20
C THR A 76 23.20 -10.56 -29.35
N THR A 77 23.84 -10.95 -28.23
CA THR A 77 24.92 -11.96 -28.20
C THR A 77 24.88 -12.75 -26.88
N ALA A 78 25.39 -13.97 -26.86
CA ALA A 78 25.23 -14.92 -25.76
C ALA A 78 26.56 -15.60 -25.33
N VAL A 79 26.50 -16.29 -24.18
CA VAL A 79 27.43 -17.33 -23.67
C VAL A 79 28.82 -16.87 -23.18
N THR A 80 29.17 -17.17 -21.92
CA THR A 80 30.22 -18.17 -21.55
C THR A 80 30.36 -18.34 -20.03
N THR A 81 30.46 -19.60 -19.60
CA THR A 81 30.72 -20.08 -18.23
C THR A 81 32.21 -20.09 -17.85
N THR A 82 32.55 -19.79 -16.59
CA THR A 82 33.86 -20.18 -16.00
C THR A 82 33.71 -20.71 -14.58
N LYS A 83 34.58 -21.67 -14.20
CA LYS A 83 34.55 -22.47 -12.96
C LYS A 83 35.16 -21.80 -11.73
N THR A 84 34.76 -22.37 -10.58
CA THR A 84 35.24 -22.25 -9.21
C THR A 84 36.76 -22.40 -9.01
N THR A 85 37.31 -21.69 -8.02
CA THR A 85 38.52 -22.10 -7.27
C THR A 85 38.37 -21.83 -5.76
N THR A 86 38.97 -22.70 -4.96
CA THR A 86 38.87 -22.79 -3.48
C THR A 86 40.11 -22.23 -2.77
N THR A 87 39.94 -21.62 -1.59
CA THR A 87 41.03 -21.46 -0.60
C THR A 87 40.58 -21.62 0.86
N LYS A 88 41.56 -22.02 1.69
CA LYS A 88 41.56 -22.20 3.16
C LYS A 88 42.68 -21.29 3.72
N ALA A 89 42.72 -20.84 4.97
CA ALA A 89 41.80 -20.90 6.12
C ALA A 89 42.20 -19.79 7.13
N SER A 90 41.47 -19.62 8.24
CA SER A 90 42.00 -19.49 9.63
C SER A 90 41.00 -18.80 10.59
N THR A 91 41.19 -19.04 11.89
CA THR A 91 40.34 -18.68 13.03
C THR A 91 40.88 -17.51 13.86
N THR A 92 39.97 -16.69 14.42
CA THR A 92 40.14 -16.07 15.76
C THR A 92 38.79 -15.68 16.38
N LEU A 93 38.74 -15.64 17.71
CA LEU A 93 37.55 -15.32 18.53
C LEU A 93 37.49 -13.81 18.87
N ALA A 94 36.29 -13.19 18.80
CA ALA A 94 35.89 -12.09 19.69
C ALA A 94 34.37 -11.86 19.74
N THR A 95 33.89 -11.82 20.98
CA THR A 95 32.64 -11.36 21.64
C THR A 95 31.57 -10.52 20.89
N SER A 96 30.31 -10.91 21.14
CA SER A 96 29.04 -10.12 21.16
C SER A 96 28.67 -9.17 20.01
N THR A 97 27.82 -9.67 19.10
CA THR A 97 26.86 -8.88 18.30
C THR A 97 25.56 -9.67 18.13
N THR A 98 24.44 -8.96 17.94
CA THR A 98 23.12 -9.55 17.67
C THR A 98 23.11 -10.29 16.33
N LYS A 99 22.81 -11.59 16.34
CA LYS A 99 22.90 -12.45 15.15
C LYS A 99 21.70 -12.27 14.21
N THR A 100 21.83 -11.37 13.26
CA THR A 100 21.05 -11.43 12.01
C THR A 100 21.61 -12.55 11.14
N SER A 101 21.13 -13.78 11.31
CA SER A 101 21.56 -14.93 10.51
C SER A 101 21.01 -14.85 9.09
N SER A 102 21.86 -14.53 8.11
CA SER A 102 21.50 -14.54 6.69
C SER A 102 21.82 -15.88 6.02
N GLN A 103 20.79 -16.55 5.53
CA GLN A 103 20.89 -17.77 4.70
C GLN A 103 20.07 -17.55 3.40
N PRO A 104 20.47 -18.14 2.25
CA PRO A 104 19.62 -18.15 1.06
C PRO A 104 18.29 -18.87 1.31
N ALA A 105 17.18 -18.28 0.86
CA ALA A 105 15.86 -18.88 1.01
C ALA A 105 15.68 -20.15 0.17
N ALA A 106 15.21 -21.24 0.80
CA ALA A 106 14.62 -22.39 0.13
C ALA A 106 13.09 -22.35 0.29
N SER A 107 12.34 -22.80 -0.72
CA SER A 107 10.87 -22.83 -0.68
C SER A 107 10.37 -23.76 0.42
N GLY A 108 9.50 -23.24 1.30
CA GLY A 108 8.92 -23.98 2.42
C GLY A 108 7.46 -23.60 2.65
N SER A 109 6.75 -24.37 3.49
CA SER A 109 5.28 -24.32 3.67
C SER A 109 4.70 -22.97 4.13
N CYS A 110 5.55 -22.03 4.56
CA CYS A 110 5.19 -20.72 5.08
C CYS A 110 5.48 -19.54 4.12
N ILE A 111 6.15 -19.80 2.98
CA ILE A 111 6.50 -18.75 2.02
C ILE A 111 5.37 -18.65 0.99
N ALA A 112 4.46 -17.71 1.21
CA ALA A 112 3.32 -17.48 0.31
C ALA A 112 3.79 -17.16 -1.12
N GLN A 113 3.12 -17.76 -2.11
CA GLN A 113 3.38 -17.55 -3.53
C GLN A 113 2.13 -17.04 -4.24
N CYS A 114 2.30 -16.05 -5.11
CA CYS A 114 1.22 -15.58 -5.94
C CYS A 114 0.89 -16.62 -7.03
N THR A 115 -0.26 -17.27 -6.90
CA THR A 115 -0.72 -18.36 -7.78
C THR A 115 -2.05 -18.04 -8.48
N VAL A 116 -2.76 -17.00 -8.05
CA VAL A 116 -4.09 -16.59 -8.51
C VAL A 116 -4.27 -15.09 -8.29
N GLY A 117 -5.17 -14.45 -9.02
CA GLY A 117 -5.45 -13.02 -8.87
C GLY A 117 -4.53 -12.12 -9.70
N TYR A 118 -4.76 -10.81 -9.64
CA TYR A 118 -4.00 -9.82 -10.41
C TYR A 118 -2.50 -9.79 -10.10
N CYS A 119 -2.03 -10.29 -8.95
CA CYS A 119 -0.60 -10.39 -8.65
C CYS A 119 0.16 -11.32 -9.61
N THR A 120 -0.54 -12.23 -10.32
CA THR A 120 0.03 -13.17 -11.30
C THR A 120 0.38 -12.51 -12.63
N GLN A 121 -0.21 -11.34 -12.89
CA GLN A 121 -0.07 -10.59 -14.12
C GLN A 121 1.23 -9.76 -14.09
N ASN A 122 1.56 -9.07 -15.20
CA ASN A 122 2.72 -8.16 -15.26
C ASN A 122 4.07 -8.82 -14.87
N GLY A 123 4.25 -10.10 -15.19
CA GLY A 123 5.44 -10.89 -14.82
C GLY A 123 5.36 -11.60 -13.47
N GLY A 124 4.28 -11.42 -12.71
CA GLY A 124 4.02 -12.13 -11.46
C GLY A 124 4.64 -11.49 -10.21
N THR A 125 4.36 -12.09 -9.05
CA THR A 125 4.89 -11.66 -7.75
C THR A 125 5.63 -12.81 -7.08
N THR A 126 6.94 -12.65 -6.90
CA THR A 126 7.87 -13.63 -6.31
C THR A 126 8.47 -13.17 -4.99
N GLY A 127 8.18 -11.95 -4.54
CA GLY A 127 8.73 -11.34 -3.33
C GLY A 127 10.26 -11.41 -3.32
N GLY A 128 10.82 -11.87 -2.20
CA GLY A 128 12.25 -12.05 -2.00
C GLY A 128 12.75 -13.49 -2.08
N ILE A 129 12.06 -14.37 -2.81
CA ILE A 129 12.56 -15.74 -3.09
C ILE A 129 13.95 -15.67 -3.76
N GLY A 130 14.86 -16.53 -3.31
CA GLY A 130 16.29 -16.50 -3.70
C GLY A 130 17.12 -15.41 -3.00
N GLY A 131 16.48 -14.58 -2.18
CA GLY A 131 17.10 -13.52 -1.40
C GLY A 131 17.70 -13.97 -0.06
N THR A 132 18.13 -12.98 0.73
CA THR A 132 18.59 -13.19 2.11
C THR A 132 17.41 -13.44 3.05
N VAL A 133 17.47 -14.48 3.87
CA VAL A 133 16.49 -14.70 4.95
C VAL A 133 16.99 -14.04 6.23
N THR A 134 16.14 -13.32 6.95
CA THR A 134 16.41 -12.81 8.30
C THR A 134 15.22 -13.07 9.24
N THR A 135 15.44 -13.05 10.54
CA THR A 135 14.36 -12.99 11.56
C THR A 135 14.60 -11.76 12.43
N VAL A 136 13.55 -11.01 12.72
CA VAL A 136 13.56 -9.79 13.53
C VAL A 136 12.55 -9.88 14.68
N SER A 137 12.87 -9.26 15.81
CA SER A 137 12.04 -9.23 17.02
C SER A 137 12.05 -7.87 17.73
N THR A 138 12.52 -6.81 17.05
CA THR A 138 12.54 -5.43 17.55
C THR A 138 12.23 -4.48 16.40
N LEU A 139 11.72 -3.28 16.71
CA LEU A 139 11.35 -2.27 15.71
C LEU A 139 12.57 -1.82 14.89
N ASP A 140 13.70 -1.53 15.53
CA ASP A 140 14.93 -1.11 14.85
C ASP A 140 15.44 -2.18 13.86
N ALA A 141 15.36 -3.46 14.24
CA ALA A 141 15.75 -4.57 13.37
C ALA A 141 14.77 -4.73 12.18
N LEU A 142 13.48 -4.54 12.41
CA LEU A 142 12.44 -4.55 11.37
C LEU A 142 12.67 -3.42 10.35
N VAL A 143 12.85 -2.19 10.83
CA VAL A 143 13.16 -1.00 9.99
C VAL A 143 14.42 -1.23 9.18
N SER A 144 15.50 -1.70 9.83
CA SER A 144 16.79 -1.94 9.17
C SER A 144 16.72 -3.04 8.11
N ALA A 145 15.95 -4.11 8.36
CA ALA A 145 15.84 -5.24 7.43
C ALA A 145 15.01 -4.90 6.17
N LEU A 146 13.96 -4.08 6.31
CA LEU A 146 12.99 -3.81 5.25
C LEU A 146 13.39 -2.66 4.31
N ASN A 147 14.19 -1.69 4.78
CA ASN A 147 14.51 -0.47 4.02
C ASN A 147 15.65 -0.65 2.99
N ASN A 148 15.43 -1.50 1.98
CA ASN A 148 16.27 -1.65 0.77
C ASN A 148 15.53 -2.46 -0.31
N ASP A 149 15.96 -2.42 -1.57
CA ASP A 149 15.31 -3.15 -2.68
C ASP A 149 15.94 -4.53 -3.01
N ASN A 150 16.91 -4.99 -2.21
CA ASN A 150 17.54 -6.29 -2.44
C ASN A 150 16.55 -7.44 -2.15
N PRO A 151 16.56 -8.53 -2.95
CA PRO A 151 15.76 -9.72 -2.67
C PRO A 151 15.97 -10.23 -1.24
N LYS A 152 14.89 -10.35 -0.45
CA LYS A 152 14.94 -10.78 0.96
C LYS A 152 13.63 -11.31 1.52
N ILE A 153 13.74 -12.20 2.49
CA ILE A 153 12.64 -12.71 3.31
C ILE A 153 12.89 -12.29 4.76
N VAL A 154 12.02 -11.44 5.31
CA VAL A 154 12.11 -10.96 6.69
C VAL A 154 11.00 -11.60 7.51
N TYR A 155 11.37 -12.51 8.41
CA TYR A 155 10.44 -13.09 9.37
C TYR A 155 10.32 -12.21 10.61
N ILE A 156 9.11 -11.91 11.05
CA ILE A 156 8.81 -11.25 12.32
C ILE A 156 8.54 -12.33 13.38
N SER A 157 9.11 -12.20 14.57
CA SER A 157 8.91 -13.14 15.67
C SER A 157 8.62 -12.40 16.97
N GLY A 158 7.66 -12.91 17.76
CA GLY A 158 7.22 -12.26 19.00
C GLY A 158 6.38 -11.01 18.74
N THR A 159 6.16 -10.21 19.78
CA THR A 159 5.47 -8.92 19.68
C THR A 159 6.48 -7.80 19.42
N ILE A 160 6.25 -6.99 18.39
CA ILE A 160 6.95 -5.73 18.17
C ILE A 160 5.92 -4.61 18.31
N SER A 161 6.11 -3.72 19.27
CA SER A 161 5.22 -2.57 19.52
C SER A 161 5.91 -1.25 19.18
N GLY A 162 5.11 -0.24 18.82
CA GLY A 162 5.59 1.10 18.50
C GLY A 162 4.46 2.05 18.10
N ASN A 163 4.81 3.16 17.46
CA ASN A 163 3.88 4.07 16.80
C ASN A 163 4.54 4.61 15.52
N GLN A 164 4.72 3.75 14.52
CA GLN A 164 5.55 4.03 13.36
C GLN A 164 5.09 3.29 12.09
N GLN A 165 5.07 4.01 10.96
CA GLN A 165 5.03 3.41 9.63
C GLN A 165 6.43 2.94 9.22
N VAL A 166 6.59 1.66 8.90
CA VAL A 166 7.85 1.07 8.42
C VAL A 166 7.79 0.87 6.91
N ASP A 167 8.75 1.47 6.20
CA ASP A 167 8.85 1.31 4.74
C ASP A 167 9.42 -0.06 4.35
N VAL A 168 8.77 -0.68 3.37
CA VAL A 168 9.11 -1.98 2.81
C VAL A 168 9.64 -1.78 1.40
N GLY A 169 10.91 -2.12 1.17
CA GLY A 169 11.51 -2.07 -0.16
C GLY A 169 11.07 -3.21 -1.07
N SER A 170 11.44 -3.12 -2.35
CA SER A 170 11.08 -4.07 -3.41
C SER A 170 11.70 -5.45 -3.17
N ASN A 171 11.17 -6.46 -3.86
CA ASN A 171 11.66 -7.84 -3.83
C ASN A 171 11.68 -8.42 -2.41
N THR A 172 10.59 -8.24 -1.67
CA THR A 172 10.53 -8.56 -0.24
C THR A 172 9.39 -9.53 0.07
N HIS A 173 9.67 -10.56 0.85
CA HIS A 173 8.66 -11.22 1.69
C HIS A 173 8.77 -10.65 3.10
N VAL A 174 7.65 -10.19 3.67
CA VAL A 174 7.51 -9.90 5.10
C VAL A 174 6.56 -10.95 5.69
N ILE A 175 7.09 -11.82 6.55
CA ILE A 175 6.37 -13.01 7.02
C ILE A 175 6.23 -12.98 8.54
N GLY A 176 5.01 -13.07 9.07
CA GLY A 176 4.83 -13.29 10.51
C GLY A 176 5.07 -14.75 10.86
N LYS A 177 5.89 -15.02 11.90
CA LYS A 177 5.90 -16.35 12.54
C LYS A 177 4.62 -16.57 13.33
N SER A 178 4.25 -17.83 13.57
CA SER A 178 3.03 -18.14 14.31
C SER A 178 3.05 -17.51 15.72
N GLY A 179 2.03 -16.71 16.06
CA GLY A 179 1.95 -15.97 17.32
C GLY A 179 2.81 -14.69 17.38
N SER A 180 3.40 -14.27 16.27
CA SER A 180 4.04 -12.95 16.16
C SER A 180 3.01 -11.85 15.84
N GLN A 181 3.27 -10.62 16.28
CA GLN A 181 2.37 -9.50 16.01
C GLN A 181 3.09 -8.14 16.02
N LEU A 182 2.56 -7.21 15.23
CA LEU A 182 2.89 -5.79 15.24
C LEU A 182 1.76 -5.02 15.95
N ILE A 183 2.08 -4.19 16.94
CA ILE A 183 1.10 -3.35 17.65
C ILE A 183 1.51 -1.88 17.50
N GLY A 184 0.68 -1.07 16.84
CA GLY A 184 0.99 0.33 16.50
C GLY A 184 2.08 0.51 15.43
N VAL A 185 2.52 -0.58 14.80
CA VAL A 185 3.56 -0.56 13.75
C VAL A 185 2.95 -1.01 12.43
N GLY A 186 2.73 -0.05 11.52
CA GLY A 186 2.20 -0.31 10.18
C GLY A 186 3.30 -0.56 9.16
N LEU A 187 2.98 -1.24 8.05
CA LEU A 187 3.91 -1.47 6.94
C LEU A 187 3.51 -0.68 5.69
N ARG A 188 4.44 0.00 5.02
CA ARG A 188 4.17 0.76 3.79
C ARG A 188 5.05 0.31 2.63
N ALA A 189 4.43 -0.06 1.51
CA ALA A 189 5.11 -0.14 0.22
C ALA A 189 4.81 1.13 -0.59
N TRP A 190 5.83 1.96 -0.83
CA TRP A 190 5.68 3.22 -1.57
C TRP A 190 6.71 3.33 -2.69
N ARG A 191 6.27 3.42 -3.95
CA ARG A 191 7.13 3.41 -5.15
C ARG A 191 7.98 2.15 -5.25
N ARG A 192 7.34 0.98 -5.14
CA ARG A 192 8.02 -0.33 -5.10
C ARG A 192 7.42 -1.31 -6.10
N LYS A 193 8.00 -2.50 -6.14
CA LYS A 193 7.41 -3.65 -6.83
C LYS A 193 7.77 -4.97 -6.19
N ASN A 194 6.99 -6.00 -6.51
CA ASN A 194 7.31 -7.39 -6.18
C ASN A 194 7.43 -7.61 -4.66
N ILE A 195 6.34 -7.43 -3.93
CA ILE A 195 6.29 -7.55 -2.46
C ILE A 195 5.23 -8.57 -2.06
N VAL A 196 5.53 -9.36 -1.03
CA VAL A 196 4.61 -10.29 -0.38
C VAL A 196 4.53 -9.96 1.10
N PHE A 197 3.35 -9.61 1.57
CA PHE A 197 2.99 -9.53 2.98
C PHE A 197 2.27 -10.83 3.33
N SER A 198 2.77 -11.61 4.29
CA SER A 198 2.13 -12.90 4.59
C SER A 198 2.17 -13.34 6.04
N ASN A 199 1.10 -14.00 6.51
CA ASN A 199 0.98 -14.48 7.89
C ASN A 199 1.21 -13.41 8.96
N LEU A 200 0.98 -12.13 8.64
CA LEU A 200 1.20 -11.02 9.56
C LEU A 200 0.01 -10.88 10.49
N LYS A 201 0.25 -10.48 11.74
CA LYS A 201 -0.78 -9.91 12.60
C LYS A 201 -0.38 -8.47 12.90
N ILE A 202 -1.22 -7.50 12.53
CA ILE A 202 -0.93 -6.08 12.69
C ILE A 202 -2.17 -5.41 13.29
N SER A 203 -2.00 -4.66 14.37
CA SER A 203 -3.13 -4.00 15.01
C SER A 203 -2.82 -2.63 15.62
N LYS A 204 -3.88 -1.85 15.86
CA LYS A 204 -3.86 -0.60 16.65
C LYS A 204 -2.91 0.48 16.10
N CYS A 205 -2.71 0.55 14.78
CA CYS A 205 -1.94 1.59 14.11
C CYS A 205 -2.68 2.94 14.21
N LEU A 206 -2.20 3.85 15.07
CA LEU A 206 -2.80 5.17 15.27
C LEU A 206 -2.74 5.99 13.97
N ALA A 207 -3.81 6.73 13.66
CA ALA A 207 -3.84 7.61 12.50
C ALA A 207 -2.65 8.61 12.53
N PRO A 208 -1.97 8.87 11.40
CA PRO A 208 -2.32 8.49 10.02
C PRO A 208 -1.59 7.21 9.53
N ILE A 209 -1.32 6.25 10.41
CA ILE A 209 -0.65 4.98 10.07
C ILE A 209 -1.73 3.92 9.83
N ASP A 210 -1.70 3.26 8.66
CA ASP A 210 -2.54 2.09 8.41
C ASP A 210 -1.79 0.80 8.77
N ASN A 211 -2.51 -0.32 8.97
CA ASN A 211 -1.82 -1.60 9.19
C ASN A 211 -0.94 -1.97 7.98
N ILE A 212 -1.46 -1.82 6.76
CA ILE A 212 -0.71 -1.95 5.50
C ILE A 212 -1.11 -0.83 4.51
N ILE A 213 -0.13 -0.04 4.05
CA ILE A 213 -0.27 0.96 2.99
C ILE A 213 0.43 0.48 1.71
N ILE A 214 -0.24 0.58 0.56
CA ILE A 214 0.34 0.32 -0.76
C ILE A 214 0.11 1.54 -1.67
N GLN A 215 1.20 2.19 -2.09
CA GLN A 215 1.18 3.44 -2.86
C GLN A 215 2.16 3.38 -4.03
N GLU A 216 1.74 3.73 -5.24
CA GLU A 216 2.60 3.78 -6.44
C GLU A 216 3.40 2.47 -6.64
N THR A 217 2.78 1.34 -6.29
CA THR A 217 3.45 0.04 -6.14
C THR A 217 2.77 -1.03 -6.96
N THR A 218 3.57 -1.91 -7.58
CA THR A 218 3.08 -2.96 -8.49
C THR A 218 3.42 -4.37 -8.03
N ASN A 219 2.60 -5.36 -8.40
CA ASN A 219 2.85 -6.78 -8.14
C ASN A 219 3.00 -7.08 -6.64
N VAL A 220 1.86 -7.06 -5.95
CA VAL A 220 1.79 -7.27 -4.49
C VAL A 220 0.86 -8.43 -4.14
N LEU A 221 1.29 -9.29 -3.23
CA LEU A 221 0.45 -10.26 -2.55
C LEU A 221 0.32 -9.90 -1.06
N VAL A 222 -0.92 -9.89 -0.56
CA VAL A 222 -1.23 -9.87 0.88
C VAL A 222 -1.95 -11.19 1.17
N ASP A 223 -1.34 -12.10 1.95
CA ASP A 223 -1.88 -13.45 2.13
C ASP A 223 -1.85 -13.93 3.59
N HIS A 224 -2.95 -14.47 4.12
CA HIS A 224 -3.02 -14.93 5.51
C HIS A 224 -2.71 -13.83 6.57
N CYS A 225 -3.03 -12.56 6.30
CA CYS A 225 -2.82 -11.49 7.28
C CYS A 225 -4.04 -11.32 8.22
N ASP A 226 -3.83 -10.92 9.47
CA ASP A 226 -4.80 -10.55 10.52
C ASP A 226 -4.60 -9.04 10.79
N LEU A 227 -5.56 -8.22 10.36
CA LEU A 227 -5.47 -6.75 10.36
C LEU A 227 -6.66 -6.17 11.15
N SER A 228 -6.38 -5.41 12.22
CA SER A 228 -7.44 -4.96 13.14
C SER A 228 -7.12 -3.70 13.96
N SER A 229 -8.15 -3.09 14.54
CA SER A 229 -7.96 -2.05 15.56
C SER A 229 -9.02 -2.16 16.65
N ASP A 230 -9.91 -1.18 16.81
CA ASP A 230 -11.20 -1.29 17.49
C ASP A 230 -12.19 -0.27 16.91
N GLN A 231 -13.40 -0.26 17.44
CA GLN A 231 -14.41 0.78 17.21
C GLN A 231 -14.83 1.48 18.52
N ASP A 232 -13.98 1.48 19.55
CA ASP A 232 -14.29 2.05 20.87
C ASP A 232 -14.04 3.56 20.95
N HIS A 233 -13.56 4.15 19.84
CA HIS A 233 -13.15 5.53 19.68
C HIS A 233 -13.89 6.18 18.49
N ASP A 234 -13.55 7.41 18.12
CA ASP A 234 -14.07 7.98 16.88
C ASP A 234 -13.42 7.34 15.63
N LYS A 235 -14.08 7.49 14.49
CA LYS A 235 -13.69 6.84 13.24
C LYS A 235 -12.33 7.25 12.66
N ASP A 236 -11.71 8.33 13.15
CA ASP A 236 -10.42 8.83 12.66
C ASP A 236 -9.29 8.74 13.71
N TYR A 237 -9.54 8.13 14.87
CA TYR A 237 -8.50 7.71 15.82
C TYR A 237 -7.53 6.70 15.19
N TYR A 238 -8.06 5.82 14.33
CA TYR A 238 -7.35 4.95 13.41
C TYR A 238 -7.67 5.36 11.96
N ASP A 239 -6.77 5.11 11.00
CA ASP A 239 -7.05 5.36 9.57
C ASP A 239 -7.48 4.09 8.81
N GLY A 240 -6.72 3.58 7.85
CA GLY A 240 -7.03 2.34 7.13
C GLY A 240 -6.52 1.08 7.83
N ALA A 241 -7.13 -0.08 7.54
CA ALA A 241 -6.45 -1.37 7.82
C ALA A 241 -5.58 -1.78 6.62
N LEU A 242 -6.12 -1.74 5.40
CA LEU A 242 -5.40 -2.05 4.17
C LEU A 242 -5.78 -1.10 3.03
N ASP A 243 -4.97 -0.07 2.77
CA ASP A 243 -5.28 0.93 1.75
C ASP A 243 -4.31 0.87 0.54
N MET A 244 -4.88 1.08 -0.64
CA MET A 244 -4.22 1.05 -1.95
C MET A 244 -4.52 2.32 -2.74
N SER A 245 -3.51 3.09 -3.11
CA SER A 245 -3.71 4.35 -3.85
C SER A 245 -2.53 4.69 -4.77
N HIS A 246 -2.64 5.82 -5.49
CA HIS A 246 -1.61 6.38 -6.36
C HIS A 246 -1.13 5.39 -7.42
N ALA A 247 -1.99 5.04 -8.39
CA ALA A 247 -1.67 4.11 -9.47
C ALA A 247 -1.13 2.72 -9.03
N THR A 248 -1.35 2.33 -7.76
CA THR A 248 -1.04 0.98 -7.27
C THR A 248 -1.73 -0.06 -8.14
N ASP A 249 -1.05 -1.18 -8.43
CA ASP A 249 -1.53 -2.10 -9.45
C ASP A 249 -1.08 -3.54 -9.25
N PHE A 250 -1.79 -4.47 -9.90
CA PHE A 250 -1.50 -5.90 -9.84
C PHE A 250 -1.43 -6.45 -8.40
N VAL A 251 -2.46 -6.16 -7.60
CA VAL A 251 -2.53 -6.58 -6.19
C VAL A 251 -3.47 -7.78 -6.02
N THR A 252 -3.13 -8.69 -5.11
CA THR A 252 -4.06 -9.72 -4.63
C THR A 252 -3.99 -9.81 -3.11
N VAL A 253 -5.17 -9.83 -2.51
CA VAL A 253 -5.42 -9.98 -1.08
C VAL A 253 -6.16 -11.30 -0.91
N SER A 254 -5.52 -12.29 -0.31
CA SER A 254 -6.07 -13.64 -0.14
C SER A 254 -6.01 -14.12 1.31
N ASN A 255 -6.98 -14.95 1.70
CA ASN A 255 -7.03 -15.59 3.02
C ASN A 255 -6.79 -14.62 4.20
N THR A 256 -7.09 -13.34 4.04
CA THR A 256 -6.79 -12.29 5.03
C THR A 256 -8.03 -12.05 5.88
N PHE A 257 -7.85 -11.80 7.17
CA PHE A 257 -8.91 -11.43 8.10
C PHE A 257 -8.77 -9.95 8.45
N ILE A 258 -9.75 -9.14 8.07
CA ILE A 258 -9.78 -7.69 8.32
C ILE A 258 -10.97 -7.41 9.23
N HIS A 259 -10.72 -6.96 10.46
CA HIS A 259 -11.77 -6.92 11.47
C HIS A 259 -11.62 -5.85 12.53
N ASP A 260 -12.71 -5.56 13.24
CA ASP A 260 -12.76 -4.61 14.36
C ASP A 260 -12.14 -3.25 13.97
N HIS A 261 -12.64 -2.64 12.88
CA HIS A 261 -12.04 -1.45 12.28
C HIS A 261 -13.10 -0.52 11.67
N TYR A 262 -12.91 0.81 11.76
CA TYR A 262 -13.84 1.76 11.13
C TYR A 262 -13.72 1.79 9.59
N LYS A 263 -12.52 2.01 9.07
CA LYS A 263 -12.24 2.11 7.63
C LYS A 263 -11.41 0.88 7.23
N CYS A 264 -12.05 -0.19 6.78
CA CYS A 264 -11.35 -1.48 6.59
C CYS A 264 -10.38 -1.47 5.39
N SER A 265 -10.83 -1.17 4.17
CA SER A 265 -9.92 -1.13 3.02
C SER A 265 -10.37 -0.21 1.88
N LEU A 266 -9.53 0.75 1.50
CA LEU A 266 -9.76 1.67 0.39
C LEU A 266 -8.87 1.37 -0.83
N ILE A 267 -9.45 1.59 -2.01
CA ILE A 267 -8.81 1.56 -3.32
C ILE A 267 -9.10 2.90 -4.01
N GLY A 268 -8.07 3.74 -4.19
CA GLY A 268 -8.19 5.08 -4.78
C GLY A 268 -8.64 6.14 -3.76
N HIS A 269 -7.72 7.04 -3.40
CA HIS A 269 -7.87 7.88 -2.20
C HIS A 269 -8.78 9.12 -2.39
N SER A 270 -8.94 9.61 -3.63
CA SER A 270 -9.60 10.89 -3.90
C SER A 270 -10.35 10.89 -5.23
N ASP A 271 -11.55 11.47 -5.27
CA ASP A 271 -12.32 11.75 -6.50
C ASP A 271 -11.54 12.61 -7.52
N ASN A 272 -10.53 13.36 -7.07
CA ASN A 272 -9.74 14.25 -7.91
C ASN A 272 -8.49 13.56 -8.51
N ASN A 273 -8.23 12.29 -8.18
CA ASN A 273 -7.01 11.58 -8.60
C ASN A 273 -7.12 10.83 -9.93
N ALA A 274 -8.16 11.12 -10.73
CA ALA A 274 -8.47 10.40 -11.96
C ALA A 274 -7.31 10.35 -12.97
N ALA A 275 -6.48 11.38 -13.03
CA ALA A 275 -5.34 11.47 -13.96
C ALA A 275 -4.22 10.46 -13.65
N GLU A 276 -4.12 9.99 -12.40
CA GLU A 276 -3.14 8.99 -11.95
C GLU A 276 -3.78 7.60 -11.81
N ASP A 277 -4.98 7.50 -11.22
CA ASP A 277 -5.59 6.21 -10.87
C ASP A 277 -6.36 5.54 -12.03
N THR A 278 -6.73 6.27 -13.10
CA THR A 278 -7.49 5.69 -14.23
C THR A 278 -6.61 4.74 -15.05
N GLY A 279 -7.05 3.48 -15.18
CA GLY A 279 -6.30 2.41 -15.86
C GLY A 279 -5.41 1.58 -14.94
N HIS A 280 -5.35 1.94 -13.66
CA HIS A 280 -4.61 1.26 -12.60
C HIS A 280 -5.57 0.63 -11.57
N LEU A 281 -5.11 0.41 -10.34
CA LEU A 281 -5.91 -0.10 -9.22
C LEU A 281 -6.59 -1.45 -9.53
N ARG A 282 -5.86 -2.37 -10.18
CA ARG A 282 -6.31 -3.75 -10.39
C ARG A 282 -6.03 -4.60 -9.16
N VAL A 283 -7.10 -4.91 -8.41
CA VAL A 283 -7.02 -5.60 -7.12
C VAL A 283 -7.92 -6.84 -7.12
N THR A 284 -7.45 -7.93 -6.52
CA THR A 284 -8.25 -9.15 -6.28
C THR A 284 -8.40 -9.38 -4.78
N TYR A 285 -9.62 -9.59 -4.30
CA TYR A 285 -9.91 -10.10 -2.97
C TYR A 285 -10.43 -11.53 -3.10
N LEU A 286 -9.67 -12.52 -2.63
CA LEU A 286 -10.01 -13.93 -2.74
C LEU A 286 -10.06 -14.59 -1.35
N ARG A 287 -11.23 -15.08 -0.93
CA ARG A 287 -11.37 -15.88 0.30
C ARG A 287 -10.91 -15.16 1.58
N ASN A 288 -11.10 -13.85 1.64
CA ASN A 288 -10.87 -13.07 2.86
C ASN A 288 -12.11 -13.14 3.77
N ARG A 289 -11.87 -12.97 5.07
CA ARG A 289 -12.93 -12.75 6.07
C ARG A 289 -12.93 -11.28 6.47
N TRP A 290 -14.11 -10.71 6.63
CA TRP A 290 -14.30 -9.35 7.11
C TRP A 290 -15.34 -9.36 8.20
N SER A 291 -15.03 -8.88 9.40
CA SER A 291 -15.94 -8.93 10.56
C SER A 291 -15.89 -7.65 11.35
N ASN A 292 -17.05 -7.11 11.76
CA ASN A 292 -17.11 -5.87 12.54
C ASN A 292 -16.32 -4.72 11.88
N CYS A 293 -16.53 -4.51 10.58
CA CYS A 293 -16.11 -3.30 9.88
C CYS A 293 -17.23 -2.27 9.94
N ASN A 294 -16.93 -1.01 10.26
CA ASN A 294 -17.92 0.04 10.05
C ASN A 294 -18.16 0.22 8.54
N SER A 295 -17.09 0.32 7.75
CA SER A 295 -17.18 0.61 6.32
C SER A 295 -15.97 0.11 5.52
N ARG A 296 -16.07 0.25 4.20
CA ARG A 296 -15.00 -0.02 3.21
C ARG A 296 -14.63 -1.51 3.11
N GLN A 297 -15.52 -2.34 2.55
CA GLN A 297 -15.28 -3.78 2.37
C GLN A 297 -15.33 -4.27 0.89
N PRO A 298 -14.50 -3.77 -0.06
CA PRO A 298 -13.63 -2.59 -0.01
C PRO A 298 -14.35 -1.33 -0.53
N SER A 299 -13.73 -0.16 -0.39
CA SER A 299 -14.23 1.10 -0.95
C SER A 299 -13.40 1.55 -2.16
N VAL A 300 -13.98 1.52 -3.37
CA VAL A 300 -13.25 1.61 -4.65
C VAL A 300 -13.52 2.92 -5.38
N ARG A 301 -12.50 3.49 -6.03
CA ARG A 301 -12.57 4.53 -7.06
C ARG A 301 -11.72 4.13 -8.26
N PHE A 302 -12.18 4.43 -9.48
CA PHE A 302 -11.52 4.23 -10.80
C PHE A 302 -11.11 2.79 -11.19
N GLY A 303 -10.68 1.97 -10.23
CA GLY A 303 -10.03 0.69 -10.45
C GLY A 303 -10.93 -0.44 -10.96
N THR A 304 -10.27 -1.56 -11.24
CA THR A 304 -10.89 -2.81 -11.71
C THR A 304 -10.71 -3.89 -10.65
N VAL A 305 -11.75 -4.20 -9.89
CA VAL A 305 -11.64 -5.02 -8.67
C VAL A 305 -12.44 -6.31 -8.78
N HIS A 306 -11.80 -7.44 -8.47
CA HIS A 306 -12.45 -8.75 -8.40
C HIS A 306 -12.58 -9.19 -6.94
N VAL A 307 -13.79 -9.50 -6.50
CA VAL A 307 -14.12 -9.94 -5.13
C VAL A 307 -14.77 -11.31 -5.22
N VAL A 308 -14.06 -12.36 -4.83
CA VAL A 308 -14.53 -13.75 -4.99
C VAL A 308 -14.37 -14.61 -3.73
N ASN A 309 -15.43 -15.33 -3.36
CA ASN A 309 -15.54 -16.16 -2.15
C ASN A 309 -15.17 -15.46 -0.84
N ASN A 310 -15.44 -14.17 -0.69
CA ASN A 310 -15.20 -13.47 0.57
C ASN A 310 -16.39 -13.64 1.52
N TYR A 311 -16.12 -13.67 2.83
CA TYR A 311 -17.14 -13.70 3.87
C TYR A 311 -17.17 -12.35 4.59
N PHE A 312 -18.32 -11.69 4.61
CA PHE A 312 -18.54 -10.39 5.24
C PHE A 312 -19.56 -10.53 6.36
N GLU A 313 -19.22 -10.16 7.58
CA GLU A 313 -20.11 -10.29 8.74
C GLU A 313 -20.17 -9.05 9.64
N ASN A 314 -21.33 -8.86 10.27
CA ASN A 314 -21.56 -7.92 11.39
C ASN A 314 -21.04 -6.49 11.12
N SER A 315 -21.23 -5.99 9.90
CA SER A 315 -20.62 -4.73 9.41
C SER A 315 -21.67 -3.70 9.01
N SER A 316 -21.38 -2.40 9.12
CA SER A 316 -22.38 -1.37 8.75
C SER A 316 -22.49 -1.17 7.24
N LEU A 317 -21.36 -1.19 6.51
CA LEU A 317 -21.32 -1.03 5.06
C LEU A 317 -20.31 -1.98 4.40
N GLY A 318 -20.79 -2.72 3.38
CA GLY A 318 -20.00 -3.59 2.51
C GLY A 318 -19.12 -2.85 1.49
N TYR A 319 -19.26 -3.19 0.20
CA TYR A 319 -18.42 -2.62 -0.85
C TYR A 319 -18.98 -1.30 -1.40
N THR A 320 -18.12 -0.41 -1.91
CA THR A 320 -18.56 0.73 -2.73
C THR A 320 -17.79 0.77 -4.04
N SER A 321 -18.51 0.94 -5.17
CA SER A 321 -17.93 1.15 -6.50
C SER A 321 -18.27 2.57 -6.94
N ARG A 322 -17.24 3.39 -7.22
CA ARG A 322 -17.38 4.84 -7.42
C ARG A 322 -16.45 5.34 -8.51
N MET A 323 -16.67 6.55 -8.99
CA MET A 323 -15.79 7.24 -9.93
C MET A 323 -15.47 6.39 -11.18
N GLY A 324 -16.50 5.73 -11.74
CA GLY A 324 -16.37 4.86 -12.92
C GLY A 324 -15.74 3.49 -12.67
N ALA A 325 -15.36 3.15 -11.43
CA ALA A 325 -14.79 1.84 -11.07
C ALA A 325 -15.64 0.68 -11.58
N GLN A 326 -14.99 -0.44 -11.88
CA GLN A 326 -15.64 -1.67 -12.33
C GLN A 326 -15.33 -2.79 -11.35
N MET A 327 -16.38 -3.39 -10.77
CA MET A 327 -16.24 -4.53 -9.87
C MET A 327 -16.87 -5.80 -10.46
N LEU A 328 -16.25 -6.94 -10.19
CA LEU A 328 -16.80 -8.27 -10.41
C LEU A 328 -16.88 -8.93 -9.03
N VAL A 329 -18.08 -9.25 -8.56
CA VAL A 329 -18.33 -9.77 -7.21
C VAL A 329 -19.01 -11.12 -7.32
N GLU A 330 -18.29 -12.19 -6.99
CA GLU A 330 -18.72 -13.57 -7.24
C GLU A 330 -18.68 -14.47 -6.00
N TYR A 331 -19.69 -15.33 -5.86
CA TYR A 331 -19.78 -16.42 -4.88
C TYR A 331 -19.36 -16.05 -3.45
N SER A 332 -19.61 -14.80 -3.06
CA SER A 332 -19.26 -14.23 -1.75
C SER A 332 -20.52 -14.13 -0.88
N LYS A 333 -20.36 -14.02 0.44
CA LYS A 333 -21.47 -14.13 1.40
C LYS A 333 -21.48 -13.00 2.42
N TRP A 334 -22.66 -12.43 2.68
CA TRP A 334 -22.91 -11.37 3.66
C TRP A 334 -23.84 -11.86 4.76
N VAL A 335 -23.47 -11.65 6.03
CA VAL A 335 -24.27 -12.00 7.21
C VAL A 335 -24.32 -10.81 8.16
N ASN A 336 -25.50 -10.33 8.53
CA ASN A 336 -25.66 -9.15 9.40
C ASN A 336 -24.93 -7.89 8.89
N VAL A 337 -24.81 -7.72 7.57
CA VAL A 337 -24.28 -6.47 6.97
C VAL A 337 -25.45 -5.52 6.69
N ALA A 338 -25.40 -4.30 7.27
CA ALA A 338 -26.55 -3.40 7.26
C ALA A 338 -26.84 -2.85 5.84
N SER A 339 -25.84 -2.29 5.18
CA SER A 339 -25.88 -1.92 3.76
C SER A 339 -24.88 -2.76 2.96
N ILE A 340 -25.36 -3.49 1.96
CA ILE A 340 -24.51 -4.34 1.10
C ILE A 340 -23.54 -3.50 0.29
N ASP A 341 -24.07 -2.44 -0.30
CA ASP A 341 -23.33 -1.45 -1.07
C ASP A 341 -23.92 -0.04 -0.88
N TYR A 342 -23.22 0.96 -1.40
CA TYR A 342 -23.59 2.37 -1.30
C TYR A 342 -22.99 3.19 -2.44
N GLU A 343 -23.73 4.19 -2.91
CA GLU A 343 -23.26 5.17 -3.87
C GLU A 343 -22.89 6.48 -3.17
N GLU A 344 -21.63 6.88 -3.34
CA GLU A 344 -21.06 8.16 -2.90
C GLU A 344 -19.99 8.56 -3.93
N SER A 345 -19.38 9.75 -3.76
CA SER A 345 -18.51 10.43 -4.75
C SER A 345 -19.26 11.14 -5.89
N LYS A 346 -18.53 11.95 -6.67
CA LYS A 346 -19.07 12.79 -7.76
C LYS A 346 -19.74 12.02 -8.90
N THR A 347 -19.34 10.77 -9.12
CA THR A 347 -19.95 9.87 -10.11
C THR A 347 -19.98 8.44 -9.57
N THR A 348 -21.02 7.69 -9.95
CA THR A 348 -21.16 6.27 -9.58
C THR A 348 -20.06 5.41 -10.20
N GLY A 349 -19.90 4.21 -9.65
CA GLY A 349 -19.18 3.10 -10.27
C GLY A 349 -20.14 1.96 -10.57
N TYR A 350 -19.62 0.81 -10.98
CA TYR A 350 -20.43 -0.28 -11.50
C TYR A 350 -19.99 -1.64 -10.96
N VAL A 351 -20.92 -2.59 -10.94
CA VAL A 351 -20.71 -3.93 -10.37
C VAL A 351 -21.37 -5.00 -11.25
N VAL A 352 -20.67 -6.10 -11.51
CA VAL A 352 -21.24 -7.35 -12.04
C VAL A 352 -21.29 -8.35 -10.89
N THR A 353 -22.45 -8.92 -10.59
CA THR A 353 -22.66 -9.82 -9.44
C THR A 353 -23.08 -11.22 -9.90
N ARG A 354 -22.53 -12.28 -9.28
CA ARG A 354 -22.82 -13.68 -9.63
C ARG A 354 -22.79 -14.61 -8.42
N GLY A 355 -23.86 -15.37 -8.19
CA GLY A 355 -23.87 -16.45 -7.18
C GLY A 355 -23.61 -16.03 -5.72
N ASN A 356 -23.74 -14.73 -5.41
CA ASN A 356 -23.56 -14.19 -4.07
C ASN A 356 -24.76 -14.50 -3.17
N ASP A 357 -24.50 -14.64 -1.87
CA ASP A 357 -25.52 -14.73 -0.82
C ASP A 357 -25.50 -13.42 -0.01
N TYR A 358 -26.44 -12.53 -0.31
CA TYR A 358 -26.60 -11.25 0.40
C TYR A 358 -27.48 -11.35 1.65
N GLY A 359 -28.03 -12.54 1.94
CA GLY A 359 -29.12 -12.72 2.91
C GLY A 359 -30.50 -12.31 2.38
N THR A 360 -31.55 -12.75 3.07
CA THR A 360 -32.94 -12.56 2.66
C THR A 360 -33.34 -11.09 2.60
N GLY A 361 -33.93 -10.66 1.49
CA GLY A 361 -34.46 -9.30 1.32
C GLY A 361 -33.41 -8.20 1.12
N LYS A 362 -32.13 -8.57 0.96
CA LYS A 362 -31.04 -7.65 0.62
C LYS A 362 -30.74 -7.72 -0.87
N THR A 363 -30.68 -6.55 -1.51
CA THR A 363 -30.35 -6.41 -2.94
C THR A 363 -29.31 -5.29 -3.08
N PRO A 364 -28.20 -5.50 -3.81
CA PRO A 364 -27.28 -4.42 -4.17
C PRO A 364 -27.98 -3.32 -4.98
N ILE A 365 -27.57 -2.06 -4.79
CA ILE A 365 -28.15 -0.90 -5.49
C ILE A 365 -27.30 -0.37 -6.63
N LEU A 366 -25.99 -0.69 -6.66
CA LEU A 366 -25.08 -0.14 -7.67
C LEU A 366 -25.39 -0.65 -9.09
N PRO A 367 -25.23 0.19 -10.13
CA PRO A 367 -25.59 -0.16 -11.49
C PRO A 367 -24.69 -1.26 -12.09
N VAL A 368 -25.25 -2.02 -13.04
CA VAL A 368 -24.54 -3.15 -13.66
C VAL A 368 -23.38 -2.68 -14.54
N GLY A 369 -22.20 -3.28 -14.32
CA GLY A 369 -20.96 -2.94 -15.03
C GLY A 369 -20.64 -3.79 -16.26
N THR A 370 -19.41 -3.63 -16.75
CA THR A 370 -18.91 -4.34 -17.94
C THR A 370 -17.85 -5.40 -17.63
N LEU A 371 -17.31 -5.44 -16.41
CA LEU A 371 -16.29 -6.40 -15.98
C LEU A 371 -16.85 -7.82 -15.84
N ASN A 372 -16.98 -8.52 -16.96
CA ASN A 372 -17.54 -9.87 -17.04
C ASN A 372 -16.50 -10.99 -16.91
N SER A 373 -15.21 -10.66 -16.93
CA SER A 373 -14.11 -11.63 -16.83
C SER A 373 -12.83 -10.97 -16.33
N VAL A 374 -11.90 -11.77 -15.82
CA VAL A 374 -10.57 -11.36 -15.35
C VAL A 374 -9.48 -12.10 -16.14
N PRO A 375 -8.25 -11.54 -16.27
CA PRO A 375 -7.20 -12.07 -17.16
C PRO A 375 -6.40 -13.26 -16.56
N TYR A 376 -6.93 -13.94 -15.54
CA TYR A 376 -6.29 -15.07 -14.87
C TYR A 376 -7.31 -16.18 -14.59
N SER A 377 -6.82 -17.42 -14.52
CA SER A 377 -7.61 -18.57 -14.07
C SER A 377 -7.80 -18.55 -12.55
N TYR A 378 -8.95 -19.02 -12.09
CA TYR A 378 -9.29 -19.15 -10.66
C TYR A 378 -10.32 -20.27 -10.46
N THR A 379 -10.44 -20.76 -9.22
CA THR A 379 -11.45 -21.74 -8.82
C THR A 379 -12.31 -21.18 -7.71
N THR A 380 -13.62 -21.35 -7.83
CA THR A 380 -14.59 -20.88 -6.84
C THR A 380 -14.96 -22.00 -5.87
N LEU A 381 -15.22 -21.60 -4.62
CA LEU A 381 -15.97 -22.40 -3.65
C LEU A 381 -17.47 -22.20 -3.91
N ALA A 382 -18.31 -23.15 -3.52
CA ALA A 382 -19.75 -22.88 -3.43
C ALA A 382 -19.99 -21.84 -2.33
N VAL A 383 -20.97 -20.95 -2.52
CA VAL A 383 -21.22 -19.83 -1.58
C VAL A 383 -21.58 -20.29 -0.15
N GLY A 384 -22.11 -21.52 -0.01
CA GLY A 384 -22.35 -22.16 1.29
C GLY A 384 -21.09 -22.52 2.07
N ASP A 385 -19.99 -22.83 1.39
CA ASP A 385 -18.73 -23.28 2.00
C ASP A 385 -17.81 -22.11 2.41
N VAL A 386 -18.13 -20.89 1.99
CA VAL A 386 -17.30 -19.70 2.16
C VAL A 386 -17.03 -19.38 3.64
N ASP A 387 -18.04 -19.51 4.50
CA ASP A 387 -17.86 -19.28 5.94
C ASP A 387 -16.92 -20.30 6.58
N SER A 388 -17.12 -21.60 6.30
CA SER A 388 -16.30 -22.67 6.89
C SER A 388 -14.85 -22.61 6.40
N TYR A 389 -14.63 -22.32 5.11
CA TYR A 389 -13.30 -22.10 4.56
C TYR A 389 -12.62 -20.89 5.19
N THR A 390 -13.28 -19.73 5.21
CA THR A 390 -12.67 -18.50 5.73
C THR A 390 -12.46 -18.56 7.25
N SER A 391 -13.34 -19.21 8.01
CA SER A 391 -13.13 -19.49 9.44
C SER A 391 -11.84 -20.28 9.71
N ALA A 392 -11.57 -21.29 8.88
CA ALA A 392 -10.42 -22.18 9.05
C ALA A 392 -9.11 -21.56 8.55
N ASN A 393 -9.15 -20.80 7.44
CA ASN A 393 -7.95 -20.37 6.72
C ASN A 393 -7.65 -18.86 6.85
N ALA A 394 -8.63 -18.00 7.11
CA ALA A 394 -8.36 -16.55 7.09
C ALA A 394 -7.60 -16.06 8.34
N GLY A 395 -6.70 -15.10 8.15
CA GLY A 395 -5.85 -14.54 9.22
C GLY A 395 -4.49 -15.22 9.34
N GLN A 396 -3.75 -14.89 10.41
CA GLN A 396 -2.47 -15.53 10.74
C GLN A 396 -2.69 -16.99 11.15
N LYS A 397 -2.76 -17.89 10.16
CA LYS A 397 -3.04 -19.33 10.32
C LYS A 397 -1.91 -20.24 9.82
N LEU A 398 -0.90 -19.70 9.15
CA LEU A 398 0.22 -20.48 8.66
C LEU A 398 1.21 -20.82 9.79
N SER A 399 1.77 -22.02 9.72
CA SER A 399 2.84 -22.51 10.59
C SER A 399 4.20 -22.07 10.05
N CYS A 400 4.78 -21.03 10.65
CA CYS A 400 5.89 -20.22 10.07
C CYS A 400 7.10 -20.09 11.01
#